data_AF-A0A743SSN0-F1
#
_entry.id   AF-A0A743SSN0-F1
#
_cell.length_a   1.000
_cell.length_b   1.000
_cell.length_c   1.000
_cell.angle_alpha   90.00
_cell.angle_beta   90.00
_cell.angle_gamma   90.00
#
_symmetry.space_group_name_H-M   'P 1'
#
loop_
_entity.id
_entity.type
_entity.pdbx_description
1 polymer ?
#
loop_
_entity_poly.entity_id
_entity_poly.type
_entity_poly.pdbx_seq_one_letter_code
_entity_poly.pdbx_strand_id
1 'polypeptide(L)'
;MNQSEEESLKRDYCAGVMTLREIGRKYGITEGAVRKKARTKKWVRKQVRKSGTQNEECVPKKRTSKNAGKSSSDAGSEGTEDGTQTGTKIPDFLPETKPIRGSRYDPPTNAFTAHNTASLKHGAYARRLLWPDDIIADVPNTELRDELFLLRAANLYAAENIGRWTVQLEDATPEEQKNLRELIAAAEKGMRLNIASIESIEYSIRNNLRVEAATAKLRAEVQKLTAENQGVTTPMTEILSVLHRMNAGRLNDIPEE
;
A
#
# COMPACT_ATOMS: atom_id res chain seq x y z
N MET A 1 -35.37 19.04 14.78
CA MET A 1 -34.77 19.12 16.12
C MET A 1 -35.14 20.48 16.67
N ASN A 2 -35.87 20.51 17.77
CA ASN A 2 -36.35 21.76 18.37
C ASN A 2 -35.17 22.51 19.02
N GLN A 3 -35.26 23.84 19.15
CA GLN A 3 -34.18 24.66 19.75
C GLN A 3 -33.80 24.15 21.16
N SER A 4 -34.79 23.71 21.94
CA SER A 4 -34.60 23.14 23.29
C SER A 4 -33.81 21.82 23.30
N GLU A 5 -34.04 20.94 22.31
CA GLU A 5 -33.31 19.66 22.18
C GLU A 5 -31.85 19.90 21.82
N GLU A 6 -31.59 20.95 21.05
CA GLU A 6 -30.26 21.28 20.59
C GLU A 6 -29.38 21.89 21.69
N GLU A 7 -29.95 22.71 22.57
CA GLU A 7 -29.28 23.20 23.77
C GLU A 7 -28.97 22.07 24.75
N SER A 8 -29.86 21.09 24.84
CA SER A 8 -29.66 19.90 25.66
C SER A 8 -28.54 19.02 25.09
N LEU A 9 -28.53 18.81 23.77
CA LEU A 9 -27.44 18.10 23.06
C LEU A 9 -26.09 18.80 23.26
N LYS A 10 -26.06 20.14 23.19
CA LYS A 10 -24.86 20.95 23.45
C LYS A 10 -24.33 20.74 24.86
N ARG A 11 -25.21 20.75 25.88
CA ARG A 11 -24.84 20.53 27.28
C ARG A 11 -24.17 19.18 27.48
N ASP A 12 -24.79 18.11 27.00
CA ASP A 12 -24.26 16.74 27.14
C ASP A 12 -22.94 16.55 26.37
N TYR A 13 -22.83 17.15 25.18
CA TYR A 13 -21.60 17.12 24.38
C TYR A 13 -20.44 17.88 25.07
N CYS A 14 -20.69 19.08 25.58
CA CYS A 14 -19.69 19.90 26.26
C CYS A 14 -19.25 19.31 27.60
N ALA A 15 -20.18 18.69 28.34
CA ALA A 15 -19.90 18.03 29.62
C ALA A 15 -18.87 16.89 29.46
N GLY A 16 -18.89 16.20 28.31
CA GLY A 16 -17.91 15.18 27.96
C GLY A 16 -17.98 13.89 28.78
N VAL A 17 -18.97 13.78 29.67
CA VAL A 17 -19.22 12.64 30.57
C VAL A 17 -19.70 11.41 29.80
N MET A 18 -20.61 11.58 28.83
CA MET A 18 -21.18 10.48 28.03
C MET A 18 -20.41 10.26 26.72
N THR A 19 -20.31 9.03 26.26
CA THR A 19 -19.72 8.74 24.94
C THR A 19 -20.58 9.33 23.81
N LEU A 20 -19.99 9.65 22.65
CA LEU A 20 -20.77 10.22 21.53
C LEU A 20 -21.87 9.26 21.04
N ARG A 21 -21.66 7.95 21.21
CA ARG A 21 -22.64 6.91 20.90
C ARG A 21 -23.81 6.91 21.89
N GLU A 22 -23.58 7.13 23.19
CA GLU A 22 -24.64 7.29 24.20
C GLU A 22 -25.47 8.56 23.97
N ILE A 23 -24.80 9.67 23.64
CA ILE A 23 -25.47 10.93 23.28
C ILE A 23 -26.37 10.72 22.06
N GLY A 24 -25.87 10.02 21.03
CA GLY A 24 -26.68 9.69 19.86
C GLY A 24 -27.96 8.90 20.21
N ARG A 25 -27.84 7.88 21.07
CA ARG A 25 -29.01 7.09 21.52
C ARG A 25 -30.04 7.93 22.28
N LYS A 26 -29.60 8.85 23.16
CA LYS A 26 -30.49 9.71 23.96
C LYS A 26 -31.32 10.67 23.10
N TYR A 27 -30.73 11.20 22.04
CA TYR A 27 -31.37 12.18 21.15
C TYR A 27 -31.93 11.56 19.86
N GLY A 28 -31.89 10.23 19.69
CA GLY A 28 -32.37 9.55 18.49
C GLY A 28 -31.56 9.88 17.22
N ILE A 29 -30.29 10.23 17.36
CA ILE A 29 -29.43 10.73 16.28
C ILE A 29 -28.17 9.86 16.17
N THR A 30 -27.62 9.70 14.97
CA THR A 30 -26.37 8.96 14.77
C THR A 30 -25.16 9.68 15.37
N GLU A 31 -24.15 8.94 15.82
CA GLU A 31 -22.89 9.52 16.35
C GLU A 31 -22.26 10.55 15.37
N GLY A 32 -22.29 10.22 14.07
CA GLY A 32 -21.77 11.10 13.02
C GLY A 32 -22.50 12.44 12.94
N ALA A 33 -23.83 12.44 13.11
CA ALA A 33 -24.63 13.66 13.11
C ALA A 33 -24.35 14.54 14.35
N VAL A 34 -24.06 13.94 15.51
CA VAL A 34 -23.58 14.69 16.70
C VAL A 34 -22.24 15.38 16.41
N ARG A 35 -21.26 14.66 15.82
CA ARG A 35 -19.95 15.25 15.44
C ARG A 35 -20.09 16.36 14.40
N LYS A 36 -20.95 16.16 13.39
CA LYS A 36 -21.21 17.15 12.33
C LYS A 36 -21.78 18.44 12.94
N LYS A 37 -22.80 18.32 13.81
CA LYS A 37 -23.37 19.47 14.54
C LYS A 37 -22.34 20.20 15.41
N ALA A 38 -21.52 19.45 16.15
CA ALA A 38 -20.48 20.05 16.99
C ALA A 38 -19.45 20.84 16.18
N ARG A 39 -19.06 20.37 14.99
CA ARG A 39 -18.18 21.10 14.07
C ARG A 39 -18.84 22.37 13.53
N THR A 40 -20.07 22.25 13.03
CA THR A 40 -20.83 23.40 12.48
C THR A 40 -21.04 24.50 13.52
N LYS A 41 -21.35 24.12 14.77
CA LYS A 41 -21.63 25.07 15.87
C LYS A 41 -20.43 25.36 16.77
N LYS A 42 -19.23 24.88 16.39
CA LYS A 42 -17.95 25.06 17.10
C LYS A 42 -18.04 24.73 18.60
N TRP A 43 -18.66 23.61 18.96
CA TRP A 43 -18.76 23.16 20.34
C TRP A 43 -17.46 22.51 20.82
N VAL A 44 -17.02 22.87 22.02
CA VAL A 44 -15.80 22.33 22.66
C VAL A 44 -16.19 21.29 23.70
N ARG A 45 -15.63 20.09 23.61
CA ARG A 45 -15.89 18.99 24.54
C ARG A 45 -14.82 18.93 25.62
N LYS A 46 -15.23 18.95 26.90
CA LYS A 46 -14.31 18.76 28.02
C LYS A 46 -13.81 17.32 28.02
N GLN A 47 -12.49 17.12 28.08
CA GLN A 47 -11.90 15.79 28.25
C GLN A 47 -12.03 15.41 29.73
N VAL A 48 -13.05 14.62 30.06
CA VAL A 48 -13.13 13.96 31.36
C VAL A 48 -12.12 12.81 31.31
N ARG A 49 -11.00 12.95 32.02
CA ARG A 49 -10.04 11.85 32.19
C ARG A 49 -10.81 10.67 32.76
N LYS A 50 -10.91 9.57 32.00
CA LYS A 50 -11.36 8.29 32.55
C LYS A 50 -10.34 7.88 33.61
N SER A 51 -10.69 8.04 34.88
CA SER A 51 -10.05 7.31 35.96
C SER A 51 -10.46 5.84 35.82
N GLY A 52 -9.50 4.99 35.49
CA GLY A 52 -9.63 3.53 35.53
C GLY A 52 -9.61 2.87 34.15
N THR A 53 -8.41 2.57 33.64
CA THR A 53 -7.93 1.27 33.14
C THR A 53 -6.43 1.45 32.86
N GLN A 54 -5.61 0.47 33.23
CA GLN A 54 -4.20 0.58 33.62
C GLN A 54 -3.27 1.33 32.64
N ASN A 55 -2.39 2.14 33.24
CA ASN A 55 -1.17 2.67 32.63
C ASN A 55 -0.21 1.51 32.32
N GLU A 56 0.11 1.28 31.05
CA GLU A 56 1.47 0.88 30.69
C GLU A 56 2.07 1.94 29.77
N GLU A 57 3.21 2.43 30.21
CA GLU A 57 3.93 3.58 29.75
C GLU A 57 4.69 3.26 28.46
N CYS A 58 4.22 3.77 27.32
CA CYS A 58 5.01 3.75 26.09
C CYS A 58 6.00 4.93 26.10
N VAL A 59 7.19 4.68 26.63
CA VAL A 59 8.35 5.59 26.49
C VAL A 59 8.73 5.74 25.00
N PRO A 60 8.78 6.96 24.44
CA PRO A 60 9.27 7.16 23.07
C PRO A 60 10.81 7.07 23.04
N LYS A 61 11.35 5.97 22.50
CA LYS A 61 12.79 5.86 22.22
C LYS A 61 13.18 6.78 21.05
N LYS A 62 13.88 7.85 21.39
CA LYS A 62 14.59 8.80 20.52
C LYS A 62 15.67 8.04 19.73
N ARG A 63 15.61 8.09 18.40
CA ARG A 63 16.65 7.56 17.50
C ARG A 63 17.86 8.51 17.53
N THR A 64 19.03 8.02 17.93
CA THR A 64 20.32 8.68 17.69
C THR A 64 21.24 7.70 16.97
N SER A 65 21.49 7.95 15.69
CA SER A 65 22.57 7.34 14.93
C SER A 65 23.88 8.05 15.27
N LYS A 66 24.88 7.31 15.76
CA LYS A 66 26.27 7.73 15.75
C LYS A 66 27.10 6.61 15.12
N ASN A 67 27.49 6.85 13.87
CA ASN A 67 28.64 6.19 13.26
C ASN A 67 29.90 6.80 13.88
N ALA A 68 30.75 5.96 14.47
CA ALA A 68 32.12 6.32 14.82
C ALA A 68 32.99 5.11 14.48
N GLY A 69 33.84 5.30 13.48
CA GLY A 69 34.80 4.29 13.03
C GLY A 69 35.95 4.09 14.02
N LYS A 70 36.55 2.91 13.96
CA LYS A 70 37.89 2.60 14.48
C LYS A 70 38.30 1.25 13.85
N SER A 71 39.01 1.30 12.73
CA SER A 71 40.47 1.21 12.59
C SER A 71 41.02 -0.19 12.88
N SER A 72 41.65 -0.71 11.84
CA SER A 72 42.45 -1.92 11.68
C SER A 72 43.61 -2.07 12.65
N SER A 73 43.93 -3.32 13.01
CA SER A 73 45.31 -3.80 13.18
C SER A 73 45.37 -5.33 13.08
N ASP A 74 46.27 -5.78 12.22
CA ASP A 74 46.73 -7.14 11.95
C ASP A 74 47.21 -7.94 13.18
N ALA A 75 47.13 -9.27 13.08
CA ALA A 75 48.27 -10.20 13.22
C ALA A 75 47.79 -11.65 13.03
N GLY A 76 48.38 -12.37 12.06
CA GLY A 76 48.04 -13.76 11.73
C GLY A 76 48.88 -14.81 12.45
N SER A 77 48.61 -16.09 12.16
CA SER A 77 49.60 -17.18 12.01
C SER A 77 48.91 -18.47 11.55
N GLU A 78 49.55 -19.15 10.60
CA GLU A 78 49.22 -20.48 10.04
C GLU A 78 49.29 -21.61 11.09
N GLY A 79 48.58 -22.72 10.82
CA GLY A 79 48.74 -23.99 11.54
C GLY A 79 47.62 -25.00 11.26
N THR A 80 47.99 -26.13 10.69
CA THR A 80 47.21 -27.16 9.98
C THR A 80 46.52 -28.21 10.90
N GLU A 81 45.56 -28.96 10.32
CA GLU A 81 45.13 -30.38 10.56
C GLU A 81 43.98 -30.74 11.54
N ASP A 82 42.92 -31.29 10.92
CA ASP A 82 41.95 -32.35 11.29
C ASP A 82 41.49 -32.61 12.73
N GLY A 83 40.15 -32.65 12.89
CA GLY A 83 39.49 -33.23 14.07
C GLY A 83 37.97 -33.03 14.10
N THR A 84 37.21 -33.92 13.47
CA THR A 84 35.74 -34.02 13.57
C THR A 84 35.32 -34.35 15.01
N GLN A 85 34.75 -33.39 15.75
CA GLN A 85 33.95 -33.69 16.96
C GLN A 85 32.74 -32.77 17.08
N THR A 86 31.57 -33.41 17.01
CA THR A 86 30.24 -32.94 17.40
C THR A 86 30.21 -32.32 18.79
N GLY A 87 29.63 -31.13 18.90
CA GLY A 87 29.36 -30.46 20.16
C GLY A 87 29.25 -28.96 19.96
N THR A 88 28.15 -28.49 19.37
CA THR A 88 27.92 -27.06 19.18
C THR A 88 27.72 -26.40 20.55
N LYS A 89 28.82 -25.95 21.17
CA LYS A 89 28.78 -25.00 22.28
C LYS A 89 28.31 -23.67 21.71
N ILE A 90 27.14 -23.24 22.18
CA ILE A 90 26.58 -21.93 21.87
C ILE A 90 27.57 -20.88 22.41
N PRO A 91 27.97 -19.87 21.62
CA PRO A 91 28.91 -18.85 22.08
C PRO A 91 28.29 -17.98 23.19
N ASP A 92 29.07 -17.69 24.23
CA ASP A 92 28.70 -16.92 25.44
C ASP A 92 28.29 -15.45 25.19
N PHE A 93 28.19 -15.04 23.92
CA PHE A 93 27.76 -13.70 23.51
C PHE A 93 26.24 -13.59 23.28
N LEU A 94 25.49 -14.70 23.30
CA LEU A 94 24.04 -14.65 23.09
C LEU A 94 23.31 -14.28 24.39
N PRO A 95 22.37 -13.32 24.37
CA PRO A 95 21.59 -12.97 25.56
C PRO A 95 20.77 -14.19 26.01
N GLU A 96 20.82 -14.51 27.30
CA GLU A 96 19.97 -15.54 27.91
C GLU A 96 18.51 -15.19 27.66
N THR A 97 17.88 -15.85 26.69
CA THR A 97 16.44 -15.80 26.50
C THR A 97 15.79 -16.89 27.33
N LYS A 98 14.72 -16.54 28.05
CA LYS A 98 14.02 -17.47 28.94
C LYS A 98 13.59 -18.72 28.16
N PRO A 99 13.73 -19.94 28.74
CA PRO A 99 13.27 -21.14 28.09
C PRO A 99 11.76 -21.06 27.79
N ILE A 100 11.37 -21.52 26.60
CA ILE A 100 9.97 -21.67 26.22
C ILE A 100 9.29 -22.56 27.26
N ARG A 101 8.26 -22.01 27.93
CA ARG A 101 7.45 -22.74 28.90
C ARG A 101 6.50 -23.67 28.13
N GLY A 102 6.87 -24.94 27.98
CA GLY A 102 6.02 -25.98 27.37
C GLY A 102 6.81 -27.13 26.72
N SER A 103 6.14 -28.28 26.55
CA SER A 103 6.62 -29.42 25.75
C SER A 103 6.89 -28.96 24.31
N ARG A 104 8.05 -29.33 23.75
CA ARG A 104 8.44 -28.99 22.36
C ARG A 104 7.55 -29.66 21.30
N TYR A 105 6.71 -30.61 21.71
CA TYR A 105 5.87 -31.42 20.82
C TYR A 105 4.38 -31.11 20.92
N ASP A 106 3.99 -30.18 21.80
CA ASP A 106 2.59 -29.78 21.92
C ASP A 106 2.30 -28.62 20.94
N PRO A 107 1.28 -28.72 20.09
CA PRO A 107 0.91 -27.62 19.21
C PRO A 107 0.52 -26.40 20.05
N PRO A 108 0.88 -25.18 19.62
CA PRO A 108 0.60 -23.96 20.39
C PRO A 108 -0.91 -23.84 20.65
N THR A 109 -1.29 -23.90 21.93
CA THR A 109 -2.67 -23.88 22.44
C THR A 109 -3.30 -22.49 22.43
N ASN A 110 -3.09 -21.72 21.37
CA ASN A 110 -3.75 -20.44 21.19
C ASN A 110 -4.42 -20.39 19.80
N ALA A 111 -5.53 -21.11 19.68
CA ALA A 111 -6.47 -20.86 18.59
C ALA A 111 -6.93 -19.41 18.71
N PHE A 112 -6.83 -18.64 17.62
CA PHE A 112 -7.25 -17.25 17.64
C PHE A 112 -8.69 -17.13 18.15
N THR A 113 -8.94 -16.22 19.10
CA THR A 113 -10.29 -15.96 19.63
C THR A 113 -11.23 -15.56 18.50
N ALA A 114 -12.53 -15.87 18.62
CA ALA A 114 -13.52 -15.36 17.67
C ALA A 114 -13.38 -13.83 17.56
N HIS A 115 -13.28 -13.33 16.32
CA HIS A 115 -12.95 -11.94 15.92
C HIS A 115 -11.47 -11.54 15.87
N ASN A 116 -10.54 -12.44 16.19
CA ASN A 116 -9.12 -12.22 15.96
C ASN A 116 -8.72 -13.02 14.71
N THR A 117 -8.85 -12.41 13.54
CA THR A 117 -8.50 -13.08 12.28
C THR A 117 -6.99 -13.14 12.11
N ALA A 118 -6.48 -14.17 11.43
CA ALA A 118 -5.08 -14.23 11.00
C ALA A 118 -4.68 -12.91 10.31
N SER A 119 -3.44 -12.47 10.53
CA SER A 119 -2.94 -11.27 9.86
C SER A 119 -3.06 -11.43 8.35
N LEU A 120 -3.91 -10.59 7.73
CA LEU A 120 -4.02 -10.52 6.28
C LEU A 120 -2.63 -10.14 5.74
N LYS A 121 -1.99 -11.06 5.02
CA LYS A 121 -0.70 -10.78 4.38
C LYS A 121 -0.89 -9.56 3.47
N HIS A 122 -0.04 -8.55 3.65
CA HIS A 122 -0.16 -7.21 3.05
C HIS A 122 0.00 -7.21 1.51
N GLY A 123 -1.03 -7.66 0.78
CA GLY A 123 -1.16 -7.50 -0.67
C GLY A 123 -2.15 -6.40 -1.06
N ALA A 124 -2.21 -6.06 -2.35
CA ALA A 124 -3.14 -5.08 -2.93
C ALA A 124 -4.61 -5.29 -2.50
N TYR A 125 -5.01 -6.55 -2.22
CA TYR A 125 -6.32 -6.90 -1.67
C TYR A 125 -6.61 -6.29 -0.29
N ALA A 126 -5.61 -6.12 0.57
CA ALA A 126 -5.79 -5.45 1.86
C ALA A 126 -6.08 -3.95 1.68
N ARG A 127 -5.49 -3.29 0.67
CA ARG A 127 -5.76 -1.87 0.34
C ARG A 127 -7.11 -1.67 -0.34
N ARG A 128 -7.60 -2.68 -1.06
CA ARG A 128 -8.93 -2.67 -1.68
C ARG A 128 -10.06 -2.50 -0.65
N LEU A 129 -9.83 -2.91 0.59
CA LEU A 129 -10.74 -2.69 1.73
C LEU A 129 -10.64 -1.29 2.36
N LEU A 130 -9.64 -0.47 1.99
CA LEU A 130 -9.38 0.84 2.59
C LEU A 130 -9.92 2.02 1.77
N TRP A 131 -10.17 1.83 0.47
CA TRP A 131 -10.71 2.88 -0.40
C TRP A 131 -12.20 2.62 -0.69
N PRO A 132 -13.04 3.67 -0.77
CA PRO A 132 -14.43 3.51 -1.19
C PRO A 132 -14.52 2.92 -2.60
N ASP A 133 -15.57 2.13 -2.84
CA ASP A 133 -15.79 1.44 -4.12
C ASP A 133 -15.84 2.41 -5.32
N ASP A 134 -16.32 3.63 -5.09
CA ASP A 134 -16.34 4.70 -6.10
C ASP A 134 -14.94 5.02 -6.64
N ILE A 135 -13.93 5.12 -5.77
CA ILE A 135 -12.54 5.40 -6.18
C ILE A 135 -11.98 4.20 -6.96
N ILE A 136 -12.34 2.97 -6.57
CA ILE A 136 -11.85 1.75 -7.21
C ILE A 136 -12.43 1.58 -8.61
N ALA A 137 -13.69 1.99 -8.82
CA ALA A 137 -14.33 1.98 -10.13
C ALA A 137 -13.65 2.92 -11.12
N ASP A 138 -13.03 4.01 -10.64
CA ASP A 138 -12.35 5.00 -11.47
C ASP A 138 -10.89 4.62 -11.80
N VAL A 139 -10.22 3.78 -10.99
CA VAL A 139 -8.85 3.31 -11.25
C VAL A 139 -8.63 2.75 -12.67
N PRO A 140 -9.47 1.86 -13.22
CA PRO A 140 -9.27 1.37 -14.58
C PRO A 140 -9.44 2.45 -15.65
N ASN A 141 -10.09 3.57 -15.32
CA ASN A 141 -10.32 4.68 -16.23
C ASN A 141 -9.19 5.72 -16.21
N THR A 142 -8.26 5.64 -15.25
CA THR A 142 -7.10 6.54 -15.21
C THR A 142 -5.97 5.98 -16.05
N GLU A 143 -5.68 6.61 -17.20
CA GLU A 143 -4.58 6.21 -18.07
C GLU A 143 -3.27 6.95 -17.75
N LEU A 144 -2.13 6.37 -18.16
CA LEU A 144 -0.83 7.03 -18.10
C LEU A 144 -0.81 8.38 -18.85
N ARG A 145 -1.66 8.53 -19.87
CA ARG A 145 -1.81 9.79 -20.63
C ARG A 145 -2.49 10.89 -19.81
N ASP A 146 -3.46 10.52 -18.96
CA ASP A 146 -4.17 11.46 -18.09
C ASP A 146 -3.25 11.95 -16.97
N GLU A 147 -2.46 11.05 -16.39
CA GLU A 147 -1.42 11.41 -15.42
C GLU A 147 -0.38 12.36 -16.03
N LEU A 148 0.05 12.09 -17.27
CA LEU A 148 0.97 12.95 -18.01
C LEU A 148 0.38 14.34 -18.24
N PHE A 149 -0.91 14.43 -18.60
CA PHE A 149 -1.62 15.69 -18.76
C PHE A 149 -1.67 16.48 -17.45
N LEU A 150 -2.04 15.82 -16.34
CA LEU A 150 -2.11 16.45 -15.03
C LEU A 150 -0.74 16.94 -14.54
N LEU A 151 0.33 16.17 -14.74
CA LEU A 151 1.69 16.59 -14.36
C LEU A 151 2.19 17.77 -15.18
N ARG A 152 1.91 17.81 -16.49
CA ARG A 152 2.24 18.95 -17.35
C ARG A 152 1.47 20.20 -16.91
N ALA A 153 0.18 20.08 -16.64
CA ALA A 153 -0.65 21.17 -16.13
C ALA A 153 -0.13 21.68 -14.77
N ALA A 154 0.19 20.78 -13.84
CA ALA A 154 0.76 21.12 -12.54
C ALA A 154 2.10 21.85 -12.66
N ASN A 155 2.95 21.47 -13.63
CA ASN A 155 4.20 22.18 -13.91
C ASN A 155 4.00 23.59 -14.44
N LEU A 156 3.04 23.77 -15.36
CA LEU A 156 2.71 25.10 -15.86
C LEU A 156 2.15 25.99 -14.74
N TYR A 157 1.28 25.44 -13.89
CA TYR A 157 0.74 26.13 -12.73
C TYR A 157 1.82 26.51 -11.72
N ALA A 158 2.77 25.62 -11.45
CA ALA A 158 3.91 25.91 -10.58
C ALA A 158 4.80 27.02 -11.17
N ALA A 159 5.07 26.99 -12.47
CA ALA A 159 5.84 28.03 -13.15
C ALA A 159 5.17 29.41 -13.07
N GLU A 160 3.85 29.48 -13.27
CA GLU A 160 3.10 30.73 -13.14
C GLU A 160 3.16 31.28 -11.71
N ASN A 161 2.99 30.42 -10.70
CA ASN A 161 3.05 30.84 -9.30
C ASN A 161 4.45 31.29 -8.88
N ILE A 162 5.51 30.63 -9.38
CA ILE A 162 6.88 31.11 -9.18
C ILE A 162 7.02 32.53 -9.75
N GLY A 163 6.56 32.76 -10.99
CA GLY A 163 6.59 34.10 -11.60
C GLY A 163 5.86 35.15 -10.76
N ARG A 164 4.68 34.82 -10.23
CA ARG A 164 3.91 35.71 -9.34
C ARG A 164 4.65 36.01 -8.04
N TRP A 165 5.20 34.99 -7.37
CA TRP A 165 5.95 35.18 -6.13
C TRP A 165 7.28 35.91 -6.35
N THR A 166 7.91 35.76 -7.51
CA THR A 166 9.13 36.52 -7.84
C THR A 166 8.86 38.01 -7.99
N VAL A 167 7.73 38.39 -8.61
CA VAL A 167 7.33 39.81 -8.69
C VAL A 167 6.98 40.35 -7.30
N GLN A 168 6.21 39.59 -6.51
CA GLN A 168 5.88 39.98 -5.13
C GLN A 168 7.10 40.12 -4.21
N LEU A 169 8.23 39.49 -4.55
CA LEU A 169 9.45 39.56 -3.77
C LEU A 169 10.06 40.98 -3.77
N GLU A 170 9.84 41.75 -4.84
CA GLU A 170 10.38 43.10 -4.99
C GLU A 170 9.75 44.10 -4.02
N ASP A 171 8.44 43.95 -3.74
CA ASP A 171 7.66 44.85 -2.90
C ASP A 171 7.50 44.37 -1.45
N ALA A 172 7.89 43.13 -1.15
CA ALA A 172 7.62 42.48 0.13
C ALA A 172 8.54 42.92 1.28
N THR A 173 8.01 42.89 2.51
CA THR A 173 8.80 43.08 3.73
C THR A 173 9.82 41.95 3.95
N PRO A 174 10.91 42.15 4.71
CA PRO A 174 11.97 41.14 4.85
C PRO A 174 11.52 39.80 5.45
N GLU A 175 10.43 39.78 6.23
CA GLU A 175 9.84 38.55 6.77
C GLU A 175 9.03 37.80 5.70
N GLU A 176 8.23 38.53 4.91
CA GLU A 176 7.47 37.98 3.79
C GLU A 176 8.38 37.47 2.67
N GLN A 177 9.51 38.15 2.42
CA GLN A 177 10.51 37.70 1.46
C GLN A 177 11.07 36.31 1.78
N LYS A 178 11.26 35.98 3.07
CA LYS A 178 11.71 34.63 3.46
C LYS A 178 10.66 33.59 3.11
N ASN A 179 9.40 33.85 3.46
CA ASN A 179 8.29 32.94 3.17
C ASN A 179 8.11 32.75 1.65
N LEU A 180 8.20 33.82 0.85
CA LEU A 180 8.10 33.75 -0.61
C LEU A 180 9.27 32.95 -1.22
N ARG A 181 10.50 33.15 -0.74
CA ARG A 181 11.65 32.35 -1.18
C ARG A 181 11.51 30.87 -0.85
N GLU A 182 10.95 30.54 0.31
CA GLU A 182 10.66 29.15 0.70
C GLU A 182 9.60 28.53 -0.22
N LEU A 183 8.53 29.26 -0.53
CA LEU A 183 7.48 28.82 -1.46
C LEU A 183 8.03 28.61 -2.87
N ILE A 184 8.86 29.53 -3.38
CA ILE A 184 9.53 29.39 -4.68
C ILE A 184 10.43 28.16 -4.68
N ALA A 185 11.29 27.98 -3.66
CA ALA A 185 12.18 26.82 -3.57
C ALA A 185 11.40 25.49 -3.49
N ALA A 186 10.28 25.47 -2.77
CA ALA A 186 9.39 24.31 -2.70
C ALA A 186 8.74 24.01 -4.05
N ALA A 187 8.24 25.04 -4.76
CA ALA A 187 7.65 24.89 -6.08
C ALA A 187 8.66 24.42 -7.13
N GLU A 188 9.87 24.99 -7.15
CA GLU A 188 10.95 24.52 -8.03
C GLU A 188 11.31 23.05 -7.76
N LYS A 189 11.37 22.65 -6.48
CA LYS A 189 11.61 21.24 -6.12
C LYS A 189 10.47 20.35 -6.63
N GLY A 190 9.22 20.78 -6.48
CA GLY A 190 8.06 20.10 -7.05
C GLY A 190 8.15 19.97 -8.57
N MET A 191 8.50 21.05 -9.27
CA MET A 191 8.68 21.03 -10.73
C MET A 191 9.77 20.04 -11.16
N ARG A 192 10.92 20.00 -10.48
CA ARG A 192 11.98 19.02 -10.77
C ARG A 192 11.49 17.58 -10.66
N LEU A 193 10.70 17.26 -9.62
CA LEU A 193 10.11 15.94 -9.44
C LEU A 193 9.09 15.61 -10.55
N ASN A 194 8.21 16.55 -10.86
CA ASN A 194 7.22 16.39 -11.91
C ASN A 194 7.89 16.19 -13.28
N ILE A 195 8.99 16.91 -13.59
CA ILE A 195 9.75 16.73 -14.84
C ILE A 195 10.28 15.29 -14.92
N ALA A 196 10.91 14.78 -13.86
CA ALA A 196 11.38 13.39 -13.84
C ALA A 196 10.23 12.38 -14.02
N SER A 197 9.06 12.64 -13.41
CA SER A 197 7.87 11.81 -13.60
C SER A 197 7.32 11.88 -15.03
N ILE A 198 7.28 13.06 -15.65
CA ILE A 198 6.88 13.25 -17.05
C ILE A 198 7.80 12.45 -17.97
N GLU A 199 9.12 12.56 -17.81
CA GLU A 199 10.09 11.82 -18.61
C GLU A 199 9.92 10.31 -18.45
N SER A 200 9.70 9.83 -17.22
CA SER A 200 9.48 8.42 -16.91
C SER A 200 8.19 7.87 -17.53
N ILE A 201 7.10 8.63 -17.46
CA ILE A 201 5.81 8.24 -18.05
C ILE A 201 5.91 8.26 -19.58
N GLU A 202 6.53 9.26 -20.18
CA GLU A 202 6.75 9.31 -21.63
C GLU A 202 7.61 8.16 -22.14
N TYR A 203 8.62 7.78 -21.37
CA TYR A 203 9.42 6.59 -21.68
C TYR A 203 8.55 5.32 -21.61
N SER A 204 7.75 5.18 -20.56
CA SER A 204 6.85 4.03 -20.38
C SER A 204 5.83 3.91 -21.52
N ILE A 205 5.20 5.02 -21.91
CA ILE A 205 4.26 5.07 -23.04
C ILE A 205 4.96 4.63 -24.34
N ARG A 206 6.16 5.15 -24.62
CA ARG A 206 6.94 4.76 -25.81
C ARG A 206 7.32 3.28 -25.80
N ASN A 207 7.75 2.75 -24.66
CA ASN A 207 8.13 1.35 -24.55
C ASN A 207 6.90 0.42 -24.68
N ASN A 208 5.76 0.78 -24.11
CA ASN A 208 4.51 0.03 -24.27
C ASN A 208 4.12 -0.06 -25.75
N LEU A 209 4.14 1.06 -26.48
CA LEU A 209 3.87 1.07 -27.93
C LEU A 209 4.85 0.16 -28.71
N ARG A 210 6.13 0.15 -28.33
CA ARG A 210 7.13 -0.72 -28.96
C ARG A 210 6.84 -2.20 -28.69
N VAL A 211 6.49 -2.55 -27.45
CA VAL A 211 6.14 -3.92 -27.06
C VAL A 211 4.87 -4.38 -27.75
N GLU A 212 3.85 -3.53 -27.82
CA GLU A 212 2.60 -3.80 -28.56
C GLU A 212 2.88 -4.08 -30.04
N ALA A 213 3.71 -3.27 -30.70
CA ALA A 213 4.08 -3.49 -32.09
C ALA A 213 4.87 -4.81 -32.29
N ALA A 214 5.81 -5.13 -31.38
CA ALA A 214 6.56 -6.37 -31.43
C ALA A 214 5.67 -7.60 -31.21
N THR A 215 4.76 -7.54 -30.24
CA THR A 215 3.81 -8.63 -29.97
C THR A 215 2.80 -8.80 -31.10
N ALA A 216 2.36 -7.73 -31.76
CA ALA A 216 1.52 -7.80 -32.95
C ALA A 216 2.23 -8.52 -34.11
N LYS A 217 3.51 -8.20 -34.36
CA LYS A 217 4.32 -8.91 -35.37
C LYS A 217 4.46 -10.39 -35.06
N LEU A 218 4.82 -10.73 -33.82
CA LEU A 218 4.93 -12.12 -33.39
C LEU A 218 3.61 -12.87 -33.52
N ARG A 219 2.48 -12.24 -33.16
CA ARG A 219 1.15 -12.84 -33.35
C ARG A 219 0.84 -13.09 -34.82
N ALA A 220 1.14 -12.15 -35.71
CA ALA A 220 0.93 -12.30 -37.15
C ALA A 220 1.81 -13.42 -37.74
N GLU A 221 3.06 -13.51 -37.29
CA GLU A 221 3.97 -14.59 -37.68
C GLU A 221 3.48 -15.96 -37.19
N VAL A 222 3.05 -16.06 -35.94
CA VAL A 222 2.43 -17.28 -35.40
C VAL A 222 1.18 -17.66 -36.20
N GLN A 223 0.30 -16.70 -36.51
CA GLN A 223 -0.88 -16.95 -37.33
C GLN A 223 -0.51 -17.47 -38.72
N LYS A 224 0.49 -16.87 -39.35
CA LYS A 224 1.00 -17.32 -40.66
C LYS A 224 1.55 -18.74 -40.59
N LEU A 225 2.41 -19.04 -39.61
CA LEU A 225 2.94 -20.39 -39.41
C LEU A 225 1.83 -21.41 -39.10
N THR A 226 0.83 -21.04 -38.31
CA THR A 226 -0.31 -21.93 -38.05
C THR A 226 -1.11 -22.20 -39.33
N ALA A 227 -1.31 -21.21 -40.19
CA ALA A 227 -2.00 -21.37 -41.46
C ALA A 227 -1.20 -22.21 -42.46
N GLU A 228 0.13 -22.02 -42.53
CA GLU A 228 1.01 -22.83 -43.39
C GLU A 228 1.07 -24.30 -42.93
N ASN A 229 0.99 -24.54 -41.62
CA ASN A 229 0.97 -25.88 -41.05
C ASN A 229 -0.44 -26.52 -41.00
N GLN A 230 -1.50 -25.82 -41.42
CA GLN A 230 -2.85 -26.40 -41.55
C GLN A 230 -2.86 -27.41 -42.71
N GLY A 231 -2.68 -28.69 -42.37
CA GLY A 231 -2.69 -29.79 -43.33
C GLY A 231 -1.40 -30.61 -43.37
N VAL A 232 -0.36 -30.21 -42.64
CA VAL A 232 0.85 -31.03 -42.48
C VAL A 232 0.50 -32.22 -41.57
N THR A 233 0.44 -33.42 -42.16
CA THR A 233 0.26 -34.66 -41.41
C THR A 233 1.56 -35.01 -40.68
N THR A 234 1.63 -34.62 -39.41
CA THR A 234 2.66 -35.12 -38.51
C THR A 234 2.28 -36.53 -38.03
N PRO A 235 3.24 -37.39 -37.68
CA PRO A 235 2.95 -38.72 -37.14
C PRO A 235 2.05 -38.65 -35.89
N MET A 236 2.13 -37.57 -35.12
CA MET A 236 1.23 -37.32 -33.98
C MET A 236 -0.21 -37.06 -34.42
N THR A 237 -0.43 -36.22 -35.44
CA THR A 237 -1.77 -35.99 -36.01
C THR A 237 -2.36 -37.26 -36.63
N GLU A 238 -1.53 -38.11 -37.23
CA GLU A 238 -1.98 -39.42 -37.73
C GLU A 238 -2.44 -40.32 -36.58
N ILE A 239 -1.63 -40.46 -35.51
CA ILE A 239 -2.00 -41.22 -34.30
C ILE A 239 -3.31 -40.69 -33.70
N LEU A 240 -3.46 -39.36 -33.57
CA LEU A 240 -4.69 -38.74 -33.07
C LEU A 240 -5.89 -38.99 -33.98
N SER A 241 -5.71 -39.00 -35.31
CA SER A 241 -6.77 -39.30 -36.27
C SER A 241 -7.21 -40.78 -36.19
N VAL A 242 -6.26 -41.70 -35.99
CA VAL A 242 -6.52 -43.13 -35.78
C VAL A 242 -7.28 -43.33 -34.46
N LEU A 243 -6.84 -42.71 -33.37
CA LEU A 243 -7.53 -42.77 -32.08
C LEU A 243 -8.95 -42.19 -32.15
N HIS A 244 -9.15 -41.05 -32.79
CA HIS A 244 -10.49 -40.48 -33.00
C HIS A 244 -11.38 -41.41 -33.83
N ARG A 245 -10.84 -42.05 -34.88
CA ARG A 245 -11.58 -43.02 -35.69
C ARG A 245 -11.96 -44.27 -34.88
N MET A 246 -11.07 -44.73 -33.99
CA MET A 246 -11.34 -45.84 -33.07
C MET A 246 -12.41 -45.47 -32.02
N ASN A 247 -12.46 -44.21 -31.57
CA ASN A 247 -13.44 -43.75 -30.59
C ASN A 247 -14.82 -43.47 -31.22
N ALA A 248 -14.87 -42.99 -32.46
CA ALA A 248 -16.12 -42.76 -33.21
C ALA A 248 -16.86 -44.07 -33.55
N GLY A 249 -16.15 -45.18 -33.68
CA GLY A 249 -16.76 -46.51 -33.84
C GLY A 249 -17.43 -47.04 -32.57
N ARG A 250 -17.04 -46.58 -31.38
CA ARG A 250 -17.49 -47.13 -30.09
C ARG A 250 -18.84 -46.58 -29.60
N LEU A 251 -19.36 -45.52 -30.22
CA LEU A 251 -20.65 -44.91 -29.86
C LEU A 251 -21.84 -45.43 -30.69
N ASN A 252 -21.59 -46.15 -31.79
CA ASN A 252 -22.64 -46.71 -32.65
C ASN A 252 -23.04 -48.15 -32.30
N ASP A 253 -22.40 -48.77 -31.32
CA ASP A 253 -22.58 -50.18 -30.94
C ASP A 253 -23.29 -50.36 -29.57
N ILE A 254 -24.01 -49.35 -29.07
CA ILE A 254 -24.88 -49.50 -27.88
C ILE A 254 -26.28 -49.87 -28.39
N PRO A 255 -26.74 -51.14 -28.26
CA PRO A 255 -28.14 -51.44 -28.49
C PRO A 255 -28.98 -50.72 -27.43
N GLU A 256 -30.00 -50.00 -27.88
CA GLU A 256 -31.05 -49.48 -27.00
C GLU A 256 -31.84 -50.68 -26.44
N GLU A 257 -31.62 -51.00 -25.16
CA GLU A 257 -32.53 -51.81 -24.33
C GLU A 257 -33.33 -50.90 -23.40
#